data_AF-A0A0M9GBE7-F1
#
_entry.id   AF-A0A0M9GBE7-F1
#
_cell.length_a   1.000
_cell.length_b   1.000
_cell.length_c   1.000
_cell.angle_alpha   90.00
_cell.angle_beta   90.00
_cell.angle_gamma   90.00
#
_symmetry.space_group_name_H-M   'P 1'
#
loop_
_entity.id
_entity.type
_entity.pdbx_description
1 polymer ?
#
loop_
_entity_poly.entity_id
_entity_poly.type
_entity_poly.pdbx_seq_one_letter_code
_entity_poly.pdbx_strand_id
1 'polypeptide(L)'
;MAYMESMQSTLSSLFAAGEAGRTSLDGMVVPLTSAVSDMSGAVAELEGLPVVGPAVGEKLQRTMRAISAAQSTVGRIASTYSQVVSGAAAVQERLGSLSEQAGKASAAINRIAGQVSPSLTGILPTSAITSGNSPASA
;
A
#
# COMPACT_ATOMS: atom_id res chain seq x y z
N MET A 1 4.20 18.54 7.44
CA MET A 1 4.88 17.23 7.45
C MET A 1 4.56 16.56 6.12
N ALA A 2 5.44 16.71 5.12
CA ALA A 2 5.13 16.32 3.74
C ALA A 2 4.76 14.83 3.61
N TYR A 3 5.52 13.92 4.25
CA TYR A 3 5.25 12.48 4.16
C TYR A 3 3.87 12.03 4.69
N MET A 4 3.31 12.68 5.72
CA MET A 4 1.97 12.32 6.23
C MET A 4 0.89 12.73 5.25
N GLU A 5 1.08 13.90 4.64
CA GLU A 5 0.18 14.43 3.61
C GLU A 5 0.24 13.55 2.36
N SER A 6 1.45 13.14 1.96
CA SER A 6 1.66 12.18 0.86
C SER A 6 1.00 10.83 1.14
N MET A 7 1.14 10.25 2.33
CA MET A 7 0.46 8.98 2.66
C MET A 7 -1.07 9.12 2.71
N GLN A 8 -1.59 10.26 3.16
CA GLN A 8 -3.03 10.53 3.13
C GLN A 8 -3.53 10.72 1.69
N SER A 9 -2.75 11.39 0.85
CA SER A 9 -3.01 11.53 -0.59
C SER A 9 -3.05 10.16 -1.26
N THR A 10 -2.09 9.27 -0.96
CA THR A 10 -2.11 7.88 -1.42
C THR A 10 -3.41 7.17 -1.04
N LEU A 11 -3.86 7.31 0.21
CA LEU A 11 -5.12 6.72 0.66
C LEU A 11 -6.34 7.27 -0.10
N SER A 12 -6.42 8.58 -0.26
CA SER A 12 -7.51 9.24 -1.00
C SER A 12 -7.55 8.75 -2.45
N SER A 13 -6.38 8.68 -3.09
CA SER A 13 -6.22 8.19 -4.46
C SER A 13 -6.64 6.71 -4.58
N LEU A 14 -6.38 5.87 -3.58
CA LEU A 14 -6.85 4.48 -3.56
C LEU A 14 -8.37 4.37 -3.42
N PHE A 15 -9.00 5.22 -2.62
CA PHE A 15 -10.46 5.29 -2.54
C PHE A 15 -11.07 5.72 -3.87
N ALA A 16 -10.51 6.75 -4.51
CA ALA A 16 -10.92 7.20 -5.83
C ALA A 16 -10.76 6.09 -6.89
N ALA A 17 -9.66 5.33 -6.84
CA ALA A 17 -9.45 4.16 -7.70
C ALA A 17 -10.48 3.05 -7.43
N GLY A 18 -10.80 2.78 -6.17
CA GLY A 18 -11.82 1.81 -5.81
C GLY A 18 -13.22 2.21 -6.29
N GLU A 19 -13.55 3.50 -6.21
CA GLU A 19 -14.83 4.04 -6.67
C GLU A 19 -14.92 4.02 -8.21
N ALA A 20 -13.88 4.50 -8.90
CA ALA A 20 -13.82 4.45 -10.36
C ALA A 20 -13.87 3.01 -10.89
N GLY A 21 -13.22 2.08 -10.18
CA GLY A 21 -13.19 0.66 -10.53
C GLY A 21 -14.55 -0.03 -10.44
N ARG A 22 -15.54 0.53 -9.72
CA ARG A 22 -16.92 0.01 -9.74
C ARG A 22 -17.60 0.22 -11.10
N THR A 23 -17.13 1.20 -11.86
CA THR A 23 -17.69 1.54 -13.18
C THR A 23 -16.81 1.01 -14.30
N SER A 24 -15.49 1.26 -14.24
CA SER A 24 -14.53 0.89 -15.29
C SER A 24 -13.11 0.70 -14.75
N LEU A 25 -12.41 -0.32 -15.26
CA LEU A 25 -10.98 -0.54 -14.96
C LEU A 25 -10.08 0.61 -15.43
N ASP A 26 -10.39 1.19 -16.60
CA ASP A 26 -9.62 2.30 -17.16
C ASP A 26 -9.64 3.53 -16.24
N GLY A 27 -10.78 3.79 -15.59
CA GLY A 27 -10.95 4.85 -14.61
C GLY A 27 -10.08 4.67 -13.35
N MET A 28 -9.55 3.46 -13.11
CA MET A 28 -8.65 3.20 -11.98
C MET A 28 -7.21 3.65 -12.28
N VAL A 29 -6.81 3.74 -13.54
CA VAL A 29 -5.39 3.93 -13.92
C VAL A 29 -4.85 5.27 -13.45
N VAL A 30 -5.61 6.35 -13.65
CA VAL A 30 -5.24 7.71 -13.22
C VAL A 30 -5.07 7.82 -11.70
N PRO A 31 -6.08 7.47 -10.87
CA PRO A 31 -5.94 7.55 -9.43
C PRO A 31 -4.89 6.59 -8.88
N LEU A 32 -4.69 5.40 -9.47
CA LEU A 32 -3.59 4.51 -9.07
C LEU A 32 -2.22 5.09 -9.40
N THR A 33 -2.09 5.80 -10.52
CA THR A 33 -0.84 6.46 -10.88
C THR A 33 -0.50 7.59 -9.91
N SER A 34 -1.49 8.39 -9.49
CA SER A 34 -1.31 9.36 -8.40
C SER A 34 -0.88 8.67 -7.11
N ALA A 35 -1.60 7.62 -6.68
CA ALA A 35 -1.28 6.90 -5.47
C ALA A 35 0.18 6.40 -5.43
N VAL A 36 0.69 5.88 -6.56
CA VAL A 36 2.10 5.44 -6.67
C VAL A 36 3.06 6.62 -6.53
N SER A 37 2.81 7.75 -7.20
CA SER A 37 3.65 8.95 -7.09
C SER A 37 3.66 9.52 -5.68
N ASP A 38 2.48 9.66 -5.06
CA ASP A 38 2.34 10.14 -3.69
C ASP A 38 3.08 9.21 -2.71
N MET A 39 2.92 7.90 -2.87
CA MET A 39 3.57 6.93 -1.99
C MET A 39 5.09 6.94 -2.15
N SER A 40 5.58 7.07 -3.39
CA SER A 40 7.02 7.19 -3.65
C SER A 40 7.60 8.47 -3.03
N GLY A 41 6.86 9.58 -3.08
CA GLY A 41 7.23 10.81 -2.38
C GLY A 41 7.29 10.62 -0.86
N ALA A 42 6.29 9.93 -0.30
CA ALA A 42 6.27 9.61 1.13
C ALA A 42 7.46 8.72 1.55
N VAL A 43 7.83 7.75 0.72
CA VAL A 43 8.99 6.86 0.95
C VAL A 43 10.28 7.65 0.97
N ALA A 44 10.54 8.49 -0.04
CA ALA A 44 11.75 9.29 -0.12
C ALA A 44 11.94 10.19 1.12
N GLU A 45 10.85 10.81 1.58
CA GLU A 45 10.84 11.60 2.81
C GLU A 45 11.08 10.74 4.06
N LEU A 46 10.51 9.53 4.12
CA LEU A 46 10.71 8.60 5.24
C LEU A 46 12.13 8.05 5.33
N GLU A 47 12.78 7.81 4.20
CA GLU A 47 14.18 7.40 4.14
C GLU A 47 15.14 8.51 4.60
N GLY A 48 14.75 9.78 4.45
CA GLY A 48 15.51 10.93 4.92
C GLY A 48 15.42 11.21 6.44
N LEU A 49 14.53 10.51 7.17
CA LEU A 49 14.30 10.77 8.59
C LEU A 49 15.21 9.89 9.48
N PRO A 50 16.03 10.48 10.38
CA PRO A 50 16.92 9.72 11.26
C PRO A 50 16.18 9.01 12.40
N VAL A 51 15.10 9.60 12.93
CA VAL A 51 14.21 8.95 13.91
C VAL A 51 12.81 9.57 13.87
N VAL A 52 11.76 8.75 13.99
CA VAL A 52 10.38 9.21 14.18
C VAL A 52 9.96 8.89 15.61
N GLY A 53 9.32 9.85 16.29
CA GLY A 53 8.82 9.62 17.64
C GLY A 53 7.77 8.51 17.70
N PRO A 54 7.58 7.84 18.86
CA PRO A 54 6.70 6.67 18.99
C PRO A 54 5.25 6.95 18.57
N ALA A 55 4.71 8.14 18.90
CA ALA A 55 3.38 8.56 18.47
C ALA A 55 3.24 8.69 16.94
N VAL A 56 4.33 9.07 16.26
CA VAL A 56 4.39 9.19 14.81
C VAL A 56 4.50 7.80 14.18
N GLY A 57 5.37 6.93 14.70
CA GLY A 57 5.51 5.55 14.25
C GLY A 57 4.19 4.77 14.30
N GLU A 58 3.45 4.89 15.40
CA GLU A 58 2.14 4.22 15.54
C GLU A 58 1.10 4.76 14.55
N LYS A 59 1.12 6.07 14.28
CA LYS A 59 0.27 6.69 13.26
C LYS A 59 0.63 6.19 11.85
N LEU A 60 1.92 6.10 11.51
CA LEU A 60 2.35 5.53 10.23
C LEU A 60 1.92 4.07 10.09
N GLN A 61 2.07 3.26 11.14
CA GLN A 61 1.62 1.87 11.12
C GLN A 61 0.11 1.75 10.89
N ARG A 62 -0.71 2.63 11.48
CA ARG A 62 -2.15 2.69 11.21
C ARG A 62 -2.44 3.09 9.76
N THR A 63 -1.75 4.09 9.24
CA THR A 63 -1.89 4.52 7.84
C THR A 63 -1.50 3.40 6.87
N MET A 64 -0.41 2.69 7.13
CA MET A 64 0.01 1.54 6.32
C MET A 64 -1.00 0.40 6.32
N ARG A 65 -1.62 0.10 7.48
CA ARG A 65 -2.72 -0.86 7.56
C ARG A 65 -3.92 -0.43 6.69
N ALA A 66 -4.27 0.86 6.71
CA ALA A 66 -5.34 1.39 5.87
C ALA A 66 -4.98 1.30 4.37
N ILE A 67 -3.74 1.62 3.99
CA ILE A 67 -3.27 1.53 2.59
C ILE A 67 -3.35 0.09 2.10
N SER A 68 -2.91 -0.87 2.92
CA SER A 68 -2.98 -2.29 2.58
C SER A 68 -4.43 -2.80 2.40
N ALA A 69 -5.35 -2.37 3.26
CA ALA A 69 -6.77 -2.70 3.12
C ALA A 69 -7.39 -2.11 1.85
N ALA A 70 -7.03 -0.87 1.52
CA ALA A 70 -7.49 -0.20 0.30
C ALA A 70 -6.92 -0.89 -0.96
N GLN A 71 -5.62 -1.21 -0.98
CA GLN A 71 -4.99 -1.99 -2.04
C GLN A 71 -5.68 -3.33 -2.28
N SER A 72 -6.00 -4.07 -1.22
CA SER A 72 -6.71 -5.35 -1.32
C SER A 72 -8.10 -5.19 -1.93
N THR A 73 -8.83 -4.14 -1.53
CA THR A 73 -10.15 -3.82 -2.09
C THR A 73 -10.07 -3.49 -3.58
N VAL A 74 -9.15 -2.59 -3.96
CA VAL A 74 -8.90 -2.21 -5.36
C VAL A 74 -8.50 -3.43 -6.18
N GLY A 75 -7.64 -4.31 -5.64
CA GLY A 75 -7.25 -5.56 -6.30
C GLY A 75 -8.41 -6.52 -6.52
N ARG A 76 -9.33 -6.65 -5.55
CA ARG A 76 -10.54 -7.47 -5.69
C ARG A 76 -11.47 -6.94 -6.78
N ILE A 77 -11.65 -5.62 -6.83
CA ILE A 77 -12.42 -4.94 -7.88
C ILE A 77 -11.74 -5.20 -9.23
N ALA A 78 -10.43 -4.95 -9.33
CA ALA A 78 -9.67 -5.19 -10.55
C ALA A 78 -9.77 -6.64 -11.04
N SER A 79 -9.75 -7.62 -10.13
CA SER A 79 -9.88 -9.04 -10.46
C SER A 79 -11.27 -9.41 -10.96
N THR A 80 -12.32 -8.77 -10.45
CA THR A 80 -13.72 -9.04 -10.85
C THR A 80 -13.95 -8.61 -12.31
N TYR A 81 -13.34 -7.50 -12.74
CA TYR A 81 -13.51 -6.96 -14.10
C TYR A 81 -12.38 -7.34 -15.07
N SER A 82 -11.21 -7.80 -14.58
CA SER A 82 -10.07 -8.23 -15.43
C SER A 82 -10.42 -9.38 -16.37
N GLN A 83 -11.42 -10.18 -16.01
CA GLN A 83 -11.87 -11.31 -16.81
C GLN A 83 -12.56 -10.88 -18.11
N VAL A 84 -12.88 -9.59 -18.27
CA VAL A 84 -13.77 -9.07 -19.32
C VAL A 84 -13.17 -7.90 -20.11
N VAL A 85 -12.17 -7.17 -19.59
CA VAL A 85 -11.76 -5.86 -20.14
C VAL A 85 -10.24 -5.68 -20.31
N SER A 86 -9.85 -5.06 -21.43
CA SER A 86 -8.51 -4.50 -21.69
C SER A 86 -8.22 -3.33 -20.74
N GLY A 87 -7.20 -3.47 -19.88
CA GLY A 87 -6.87 -2.49 -18.83
C GLY A 87 -6.43 -3.14 -17.51
N ALA A 88 -6.77 -4.41 -17.35
CA ALA A 88 -6.32 -5.27 -16.25
C ALA A 88 -4.80 -5.21 -16.01
N ALA A 89 -4.00 -5.31 -17.07
CA ALA A 89 -2.54 -5.29 -16.98
C ALA A 89 -2.00 -3.96 -16.45
N ALA A 90 -2.54 -2.82 -16.91
CA ALA A 90 -2.13 -1.51 -16.44
C ALA A 90 -2.47 -1.32 -14.95
N VAL A 91 -3.66 -1.74 -14.53
CA VAL A 91 -4.07 -1.69 -13.11
C VAL A 91 -3.18 -2.60 -12.25
N GLN A 92 -2.89 -3.81 -12.71
CA GLN A 92 -2.02 -4.76 -12.02
C GLN A 92 -0.58 -4.22 -11.89
N GLU A 93 -0.03 -3.61 -12.94
CA GLU A 93 1.31 -3.01 -12.89
C GLU A 93 1.38 -1.84 -11.90
N ARG A 94 0.35 -0.99 -11.85
CA ARG A 94 0.27 0.11 -10.87
C ARG A 94 0.12 -0.42 -9.44
N LEU A 95 -0.70 -1.45 -9.23
CA LEU A 95 -0.84 -2.11 -7.93
C LEU A 95 0.47 -2.78 -7.49
N GLY A 96 1.19 -3.43 -8.40
CA GLY A 96 2.51 -4.00 -8.14
C GLY A 96 3.53 -2.93 -7.75
N SER A 97 3.60 -1.84 -8.51
CA SER A 97 4.45 -0.68 -8.21
C SER A 97 4.14 -0.10 -6.83
N LEU A 98 2.85 0.08 -6.51
CA LEU A 98 2.41 0.58 -5.22
C LEU A 98 2.76 -0.38 -4.07
N SER A 99 2.65 -1.69 -4.30
CA SER A 99 3.05 -2.71 -3.32
C SER A 99 4.54 -2.66 -3.04
N GLU A 100 5.38 -2.44 -4.06
CA GLU A 100 6.82 -2.30 -3.87
C GLU A 100 7.15 -1.04 -3.05
N GLN A 101 6.53 0.10 -3.36
CA GLN A 101 6.69 1.32 -2.58
C GLN A 101 6.17 1.18 -1.15
N ALA A 102 5.06 0.45 -0.95
CA ALA A 102 4.56 0.09 0.37
C ALA A 102 5.52 -0.79 1.17
N GLY A 103 6.21 -1.72 0.50
CA GLY A 103 7.27 -2.52 1.08
C GLY A 103 8.44 -1.66 1.57
N LYS A 104 8.90 -0.72 0.72
CA LYS A 104 9.98 0.23 1.07
C LYS A 104 9.58 1.14 2.23
N ALA A 105 8.37 1.69 2.21
CA ALA A 105 7.83 2.48 3.32
C ALA A 105 7.81 1.67 4.62
N SER A 106 7.31 0.42 4.57
CA SER A 106 7.27 -0.47 5.73
C SER A 106 8.67 -0.76 6.27
N ALA A 107 9.64 -1.00 5.40
CA ALA A 107 11.02 -1.26 5.78
C ALA A 107 11.67 -0.02 6.43
N ALA A 108 11.42 1.18 5.90
CA ALA A 108 11.87 2.44 6.50
C ALA A 108 11.23 2.64 7.88
N ILE A 109 9.91 2.48 8.00
CA ILE A 109 9.18 2.55 9.28
C ILE A 109 9.74 1.54 10.28
N ASN A 110 9.99 0.30 9.86
CA ASN A 110 10.50 -0.76 10.74
C ASN A 110 11.96 -0.54 11.14
N ARG A 111 12.81 0.03 10.29
CA ARG A 111 14.16 0.48 10.67
C ARG A 111 14.10 1.53 11.76
N ILE A 112 13.22 2.51 11.60
CA ILE A 112 13.11 3.64 12.53
C ILE A 112 12.49 3.18 13.86
N ALA A 113 11.46 2.34 13.83
CA ALA A 113 10.84 1.77 15.02
C ALA A 113 11.72 0.71 15.71
N GLY A 114 12.47 -0.07 14.93
CA GLY A 114 13.35 -1.13 15.41
C GLY A 114 14.58 -0.62 16.17
N GLN A 115 15.02 0.62 15.95
CA GLN A 115 16.06 1.25 16.77
C GLN A 115 15.59 1.54 18.21
N VAL A 116 14.28 1.53 18.48
CA VAL A 116 13.71 1.87 19.79
C VAL A 116 13.32 0.62 20.60
N SER A 117 13.24 -0.57 19.98
CA SER A 117 12.88 -1.80 20.69
C SER A 117 13.57 -3.06 20.14
N PRO A 118 14.54 -3.64 20.86
CA PRO A 118 15.10 -4.97 20.55
C PRO A 118 14.12 -6.14 20.82
N SER A 119 12.82 -5.86 21.02
CA SER A 119 11.79 -6.90 21.25
C SER A 119 11.06 -7.36 19.98
N LEU A 120 11.48 -6.88 18.79
CA LEU A 120 10.88 -7.27 17.50
C LEU A 120 11.57 -8.46 16.82
N THR A 121 12.30 -9.29 17.58
CA THR A 121 12.79 -10.63 17.16
C THR A 121 11.66 -11.59 16.72
N GLY A 122 10.39 -11.18 16.80
CA GLY A 122 9.23 -12.00 16.44
C GLY A 122 8.21 -11.35 15.49
N ILE A 123 8.49 -10.23 14.81
CA ILE A 123 7.58 -9.79 13.75
C ILE A 123 7.82 -10.66 12.52
N LEU A 124 6.97 -11.69 12.42
CA LEU A 124 6.84 -12.51 11.23
C LEU A 124 6.61 -11.61 10.01
N PRO A 125 7.26 -11.89 8.86
CA PRO A 125 6.94 -11.21 7.62
C PRO A 125 5.45 -11.35 7.32
N THR A 126 4.80 -10.32 6.79
CA THR A 126 3.39 -10.32 6.37
C THR A 126 2.99 -11.54 5.51
N SER A 127 3.96 -12.22 4.91
CA SER A 127 3.83 -13.54 4.27
C SER A 127 3.24 -14.64 5.19
N ALA A 128 3.36 -14.50 6.51
CA ALA A 128 2.82 -15.46 7.49
C ALA A 128 1.35 -15.16 7.89
N ILE A 129 0.84 -13.96 7.58
CA ILE A 129 -0.54 -13.55 7.92
C ILE A 129 -1.51 -13.89 6.79
N THR A 130 -1.02 -14.29 5.61
CA THR A 130 -1.85 -14.82 4.51
C THR A 130 -2.14 -16.31 4.71
N SER A 131 -2.73 -16.67 5.84
CA SER A 131 -3.36 -17.98 5.98
C SER A 131 -4.67 -17.98 5.18
N GLY A 132 -4.65 -18.62 4.01
CA GLY A 132 -5.85 -19.33 3.53
C GLY A 132 -6.66 -18.75 2.36
N ASN A 133 -6.06 -18.44 1.20
CA ASN A 133 -6.85 -18.24 -0.02
C ASN A 133 -6.32 -18.95 -1.29
N SER A 134 -5.52 -20.01 -1.16
CA SER A 134 -5.38 -20.98 -2.25
C SER A 134 -6.60 -21.92 -2.22
N PRO A 135 -7.53 -21.91 -3.19
CA PRO A 135 -8.36 -23.08 -3.38
C PRO A 135 -7.42 -24.21 -3.78
N ALA A 136 -7.32 -25.21 -2.90
CA ALA A 136 -6.83 -26.52 -3.26
C ALA A 136 -7.79 -27.06 -4.34
N SER A 137 -7.27 -27.30 -5.54
CA SER A 137 -7.93 -28.16 -6.50
C SER A 137 -7.20 -29.50 -6.46
N ALA A 138 -7.96 -30.50 -6.01
CA ALA A 138 -7.69 -31.93 -6.15
C ALA A 138 -7.75 -32.36 -7.63
#